data_AF-A0A2G6F6E4-F1
#
_entry.id   AF-A0A2G6F6E4-F1
#
_cell.length_a   1.000
_cell.length_b   1.000
_cell.length_c   1.000
_cell.angle_alpha   90.00
_cell.angle_beta   90.00
_cell.angle_gamma   90.00
#
_symmetry.space_group_name_H-M   'P 1'
#
loop_
_entity.id
_entity.type
_entity.pdbx_description
1 polymer ?
#
loop_
_entity_poly.entity_id
_entity_poly.type
_entity_poly.pdbx_seq_one_letter_code
_entity_poly.pdbx_strand_id
1 'polypeptide(L)'
;VAVQGIAQDYITLFVAIPILLTSFYFATKNNLKAKLILSGTLLYFLLTYLFYIAIALYNEIFLIAIITLFCSLFAFILNIISFDFIEVKSFFSNQKTIHRASIFLIIIATMMSLLWLSIIIPPMLDGSFYPKELHHYSTLIVQGYDLGIFLPFAFISGVLGIQRNEYAYVFVPTYLIFLIILMVALVSKIVFMAHIGENVIPVIFIIPTILVIAIFFAIKVFRGIKTKAYL
;
A
#
# COMPACT_ATOMS: atom_id res chain seq x y z
N VAL A 1 2.46 24.61 2.78
CA VAL A 1 2.46 23.17 2.42
C VAL A 1 2.40 22.37 3.71
N ALA A 2 1.50 21.39 3.82
CA ALA A 2 1.39 20.59 5.03
C ALA A 2 2.69 19.82 5.28
N VAL A 3 3.24 19.89 6.50
CA VAL A 3 4.47 19.22 6.94
C VAL A 3 4.44 17.71 6.63
N GLN A 4 3.26 17.11 6.70
CA GLN A 4 3.01 15.71 6.36
C GLN A 4 3.21 15.39 4.86
N GLY A 5 2.90 16.33 3.96
CA GLY A 5 3.11 16.14 2.51
C GLY A 5 4.59 16.09 2.18
N ILE A 6 5.36 17.05 2.70
CA ILE A 6 6.82 17.12 2.51
C ILE A 6 7.50 15.83 3.00
N ALA A 7 7.11 15.34 4.18
CA ALA A 7 7.65 14.10 4.74
C ALA A 7 7.42 12.87 3.85
N GLN A 8 6.26 12.80 3.19
CA GLN A 8 5.95 11.74 2.22
C GLN A 8 6.71 11.92 0.90
N ASP A 9 6.88 13.16 0.43
CA ASP A 9 7.60 13.45 -0.82
C ASP A 9 9.06 13.03 -0.76
N TYR A 10 9.72 13.20 0.40
CA TYR A 10 11.07 12.66 0.62
C TYR A 10 11.12 11.14 0.42
N ILE A 11 10.15 10.40 0.96
CA ILE A 11 10.09 8.94 0.80
C ILE A 11 9.76 8.56 -0.65
N THR A 12 8.85 9.29 -1.30
CA THR A 12 8.55 9.06 -2.71
C THR A 12 9.80 9.26 -3.57
N LEU A 13 10.55 10.35 -3.36
CA LEU A 13 11.72 10.70 -4.16
C LEU A 13 12.92 9.78 -3.91
N PHE A 14 13.25 9.51 -2.65
CA PHE A 14 14.48 8.80 -2.28
C PHE A 14 14.30 7.30 -2.04
N VAL A 15 13.07 6.80 -1.94
CA VAL A 15 12.79 5.37 -1.74
C VAL A 15 11.92 4.82 -2.86
N ALA A 16 10.74 5.39 -3.10
CA ALA A 16 9.78 4.80 -4.03
C ALA A 16 10.25 4.92 -5.50
N ILE A 17 10.80 6.05 -5.93
CA ILE A 17 11.33 6.24 -7.30
C ILE A 17 12.52 5.30 -7.58
N PRO A 18 13.55 5.19 -6.73
CA PRO A 18 14.62 4.21 -6.94
C PRO A 18 14.13 2.76 -7.04
N ILE A 19 13.17 2.37 -6.20
CA ILE A 19 12.55 1.04 -6.26
C ILE A 19 11.78 0.87 -7.58
N LEU A 20 11.03 1.88 -8.01
CA LEU A 20 10.28 1.87 -9.27
C LEU A 20 11.23 1.65 -10.47
N LEU A 21 12.29 2.45 -10.57
CA LEU A 21 13.24 2.39 -11.69
C LEU A 21 13.99 1.05 -11.73
N THR A 22 14.49 0.60 -10.58
CA THR A 22 15.24 -0.66 -10.49
C THR A 22 14.34 -1.88 -10.73
N SER A 23 13.15 -1.92 -10.12
CA SER A 23 12.20 -3.02 -10.34
C SER A 23 11.68 -3.05 -11.77
N PHE A 24 11.42 -1.90 -12.40
CA PHE A 24 11.05 -1.82 -13.82
C PHE A 24 12.15 -2.40 -14.71
N TYR A 25 13.40 -1.96 -14.52
CA TYR A 25 14.53 -2.46 -15.30
C TYR A 25 14.65 -4.00 -15.21
N PHE A 26 14.58 -4.58 -14.02
CA PHE A 26 14.68 -6.03 -13.87
C PHE A 26 13.39 -6.77 -14.28
N ALA A 27 12.22 -6.14 -14.21
CA ALA A 27 10.96 -6.71 -14.67
C ALA A 27 10.99 -6.96 -16.19
N THR A 28 11.63 -6.07 -16.97
CA THR A 28 11.85 -6.27 -18.42
C THR A 28 12.80 -7.43 -18.74
N LYS A 29 13.55 -7.93 -17.75
CA LYS A 29 14.45 -9.09 -17.87
C LYS A 29 13.81 -10.38 -17.34
N ASN A 30 12.49 -10.50 -17.39
CA ASN A 30 11.78 -11.74 -17.02
C ASN A 30 12.07 -12.20 -15.58
N ASN A 31 12.25 -11.24 -14.67
CA ASN A 31 12.47 -11.49 -13.25
C ASN A 31 11.15 -11.36 -12.47
N LEU A 32 10.61 -12.49 -12.01
CA LEU A 32 9.34 -12.54 -11.26
C LEU A 32 9.37 -11.66 -10.00
N LYS A 33 10.47 -11.68 -9.24
CA LYS A 33 10.59 -10.85 -8.02
C LYS A 33 10.49 -9.37 -8.37
N ALA A 34 11.17 -8.96 -9.44
CA ALA A 34 11.13 -7.58 -9.90
C ALA A 34 9.73 -7.17 -10.38
N LYS A 35 9.03 -8.03 -11.15
CA LYS A 35 7.64 -7.79 -11.55
C LYS A 35 6.69 -7.61 -10.35
N LEU A 36 6.85 -8.43 -9.29
CA LEU A 36 6.05 -8.31 -8.06
C LEU A 36 6.36 -7.03 -7.26
N ILE A 37 7.64 -6.66 -7.16
CA ILE A 37 8.06 -5.40 -6.52
C ILE A 37 7.51 -4.20 -7.30
N LEU A 38 7.59 -4.26 -8.64
CA LEU A 38 7.04 -3.25 -9.52
C LEU A 38 5.52 -3.08 -9.28
N SER A 39 4.75 -4.17 -9.21
CA SER A 39 3.30 -4.10 -8.90
C SER A 39 3.03 -3.36 -7.59
N GLY A 40 3.72 -3.73 -6.50
CA GLY A 40 3.49 -3.09 -5.20
C GLY A 40 3.92 -1.61 -5.19
N THR A 41 4.97 -1.28 -5.92
CA THR A 41 5.44 0.10 -6.08
C THR A 41 4.43 0.92 -6.88
N LEU A 42 3.95 0.41 -8.01
CA LEU A 42 2.92 1.08 -8.82
C LEU A 42 1.64 1.30 -8.02
N LEU A 43 1.25 0.36 -7.17
CA LEU A 43 0.10 0.52 -6.26
C LEU A 43 0.32 1.65 -5.23
N TYR A 44 1.56 1.84 -4.74
CA TYR A 44 1.89 2.96 -3.86
C TYR A 44 1.79 4.31 -4.58
N PHE A 45 2.29 4.38 -5.83
CA PHE A 45 2.12 5.58 -6.66
C PHE A 45 0.63 5.83 -6.94
N LEU A 46 -0.14 4.80 -7.30
CA LEU A 46 -1.57 4.91 -7.54
C LEU A 46 -2.29 5.55 -6.33
N LEU A 47 -2.12 4.99 -5.13
CA LEU A 47 -2.71 5.53 -3.90
C LEU A 47 -2.24 6.96 -3.62
N THR A 48 -0.93 7.20 -3.69
CA THR A 48 -0.33 8.51 -3.37
C THR A 48 -0.89 9.60 -4.28
N TYR A 49 -0.91 9.36 -5.59
CA TYR A 49 -1.35 10.36 -6.55
C TYR A 49 -2.87 10.47 -6.64
N LEU A 50 -3.61 9.42 -6.26
CA LEU A 50 -5.06 9.50 -6.04
C LEU A 50 -5.38 10.45 -4.89
N PHE A 51 -4.64 10.35 -3.78
CA PHE A 51 -4.79 11.31 -2.68
C PHE A 51 -4.32 12.72 -3.07
N TYR A 52 -3.25 12.87 -3.84
CA TYR A 52 -2.84 14.21 -4.28
C TYR A 52 -3.93 14.94 -5.07
N ILE A 53 -4.61 14.27 -6.01
CA ILE A 53 -5.67 14.93 -6.78
C ILE A 53 -6.96 15.17 -5.99
N ALA A 54 -7.16 14.46 -4.88
CA ALA A 54 -8.38 14.55 -4.06
C ALA A 54 -8.22 15.45 -2.82
N ILE A 55 -7.03 15.49 -2.22
CA ILE A 55 -6.74 16.09 -0.91
C ILE A 55 -5.88 17.35 -1.06
N ALA A 56 -4.93 17.37 -2.01
CA ALA A 56 -4.00 18.47 -2.11
C ALA A 56 -4.66 19.72 -2.67
N LEU A 57 -4.30 20.89 -2.13
CA LEU A 57 -4.67 22.17 -2.71
C LEU A 57 -4.09 22.30 -4.12
N TYR A 58 -4.87 22.89 -5.03
CA TYR A 58 -4.45 23.14 -6.41
C TYR A 58 -3.10 23.86 -6.44
N ASN A 59 -2.18 23.34 -7.26
CA ASN A 59 -0.83 23.86 -7.42
C ASN A 59 -0.26 23.51 -8.81
N GLU A 60 0.92 24.03 -9.12
CA GLU A 60 1.60 23.88 -10.42
C GLU A 60 1.91 22.41 -10.79
N ILE A 61 2.00 21.52 -9.80
CA ILE A 61 2.32 20.09 -9.95
C ILE A 61 1.04 19.27 -10.21
N PHE A 62 -0.15 19.88 -10.23
CA PHE A 62 -1.43 19.17 -10.41
C PHE A 62 -1.46 18.31 -11.69
N LEU A 63 -0.96 18.83 -12.82
CA LEU A 63 -0.88 18.06 -14.07
C LEU A 63 0.08 16.87 -13.95
N ILE A 64 1.19 17.04 -13.25
CA ILE A 64 2.15 15.96 -12.98
C ILE A 64 1.48 14.88 -12.11
N ALA A 65 0.66 15.27 -11.13
CA ALA A 65 -0.09 14.32 -10.31
C ALA A 65 -1.10 13.52 -11.16
N ILE A 66 -1.82 14.16 -12.08
CA ILE A 66 -2.74 13.48 -13.00
C ILE A 66 -1.99 12.49 -13.90
N ILE A 67 -0.90 12.91 -14.53
CA ILE A 67 -0.12 12.05 -15.42
C ILE A 67 0.44 10.86 -14.65
N THR A 68 0.96 11.10 -13.44
CA THR A 68 1.52 10.03 -12.60
C THR A 68 0.44 9.06 -12.14
N LEU A 69 -0.75 9.55 -11.78
CA LEU A 69 -1.90 8.72 -11.46
C LEU A 69 -2.31 7.85 -12.66
N PHE A 70 -2.47 8.45 -13.84
CA PHE A 70 -2.81 7.75 -15.07
C PHE A 70 -1.78 6.67 -15.40
N CYS A 71 -0.50 7.04 -15.46
CA CYS A 71 0.57 6.10 -15.77
C CYS A 71 0.67 4.97 -14.75
N SER A 72 0.57 5.26 -13.44
CA SER A 72 0.64 4.24 -12.40
C SER A 72 -0.55 3.29 -12.43
N LEU A 73 -1.77 3.79 -12.68
CA LEU A 73 -2.97 2.97 -12.81
C LEU A 73 -2.85 1.99 -13.98
N PHE A 74 -2.58 2.50 -15.18
CA PHE A 74 -2.53 1.65 -16.38
C PHE A 74 -1.31 0.74 -16.37
N ALA A 75 -0.15 1.20 -15.88
CA ALA A 75 1.01 0.32 -15.70
C ALA A 75 0.74 -0.78 -14.68
N PHE A 76 0.03 -0.48 -13.57
CA PHE A 76 -0.34 -1.48 -12.58
C PHE A 76 -1.27 -2.54 -13.19
N ILE A 77 -2.32 -2.11 -13.89
CA ILE A 77 -3.27 -3.02 -14.56
C ILE A 77 -2.54 -3.90 -15.57
N LEU A 78 -1.76 -3.29 -16.48
CA LEU A 78 -1.01 -4.01 -17.51
C LEU A 78 -0.02 -5.01 -16.90
N ASN A 79 0.67 -4.63 -15.81
CA ASN A 79 1.59 -5.53 -15.13
C ASN A 79 0.84 -6.70 -14.47
N ILE A 80 -0.30 -6.45 -13.82
CA ILE A 80 -1.11 -7.49 -13.16
C ILE A 80 -1.69 -8.49 -14.17
N ILE A 81 -2.25 -8.02 -15.29
CA ILE A 81 -2.81 -8.93 -16.31
C ILE A 81 -1.72 -9.69 -17.09
N SER A 82 -0.47 -9.24 -17.02
CA SER A 82 0.67 -9.94 -17.65
C SER A 82 1.14 -11.18 -16.89
N PHE A 83 0.66 -11.41 -15.67
CA PHE A 83 1.03 -12.60 -14.91
C PHE A 83 0.21 -13.82 -15.33
N ASP A 84 0.89 -14.91 -15.66
CA ASP A 84 0.33 -16.26 -15.51
C ASP A 84 0.31 -16.64 -14.03
N PHE A 85 -0.85 -16.51 -13.38
CA PHE A 85 -1.01 -16.78 -11.95
C PHE A 85 -0.69 -18.24 -11.56
N ILE A 86 -0.98 -19.21 -12.45
CA ILE A 86 -0.72 -20.63 -12.20
C ILE A 86 0.79 -20.87 -12.22
N GLU A 87 1.48 -20.30 -13.21
CA GLU A 87 2.93 -20.39 -13.30
C GLU A 87 3.59 -19.70 -12.11
N VAL A 88 3.15 -18.49 -11.73
CA VAL A 88 3.66 -17.75 -10.57
C VAL A 88 3.58 -18.60 -9.30
N LYS A 89 2.43 -19.23 -9.03
CA LYS A 89 2.25 -20.12 -7.87
C LYS A 89 3.28 -21.24 -7.84
N SER A 90 3.69 -21.78 -8.98
CA SER A 90 4.68 -22.87 -9.07
C SER A 90 6.10 -22.48 -8.63
N PHE A 91 6.45 -21.19 -8.68
CA PHE A 91 7.75 -20.69 -8.23
C PHE A 91 7.88 -20.61 -6.71
N PHE A 92 6.77 -20.63 -5.96
CA PHE A 92 6.79 -20.57 -4.51
C PHE A 92 7.02 -21.95 -3.90
N SER A 93 8.15 -22.10 -3.21
CA SER A 93 8.52 -23.37 -2.55
C SER A 93 7.75 -23.64 -1.26
N ASN A 94 7.26 -22.59 -0.58
CA ASN A 94 6.63 -22.72 0.74
C ASN A 94 5.29 -21.98 0.80
N GLN A 95 4.22 -22.73 0.60
CA GLN A 95 2.84 -22.22 0.68
C GLN A 95 2.47 -21.74 2.10
N LYS A 96 3.11 -22.26 3.15
CA LYS A 96 2.84 -21.82 4.54
C LYS A 96 3.25 -20.37 4.76
N THR A 97 4.27 -19.89 4.05
CA THR A 97 4.71 -18.49 4.16
C THR A 97 3.65 -17.54 3.61
N ILE A 98 3.09 -17.83 2.43
CA ILE A 98 1.99 -17.06 1.85
C ILE A 98 0.79 -17.07 2.80
N HIS A 99 0.40 -18.25 3.29
CA HIS A 99 -0.70 -18.37 4.25
C HIS A 99 -0.53 -17.49 5.51
N ARG A 100 0.67 -17.46 6.10
CA ARG A 100 0.92 -16.61 7.28
C ARG A 100 0.92 -15.12 6.95
N ALA A 101 1.51 -14.73 5.81
CA ALA A 101 1.44 -13.36 5.33
C ALA A 101 0.00 -12.92 5.05
N SER A 102 -0.83 -13.83 4.54
CA SER A 102 -2.26 -13.61 4.31
C SER A 102 -3.04 -13.35 5.59
N ILE A 103 -2.79 -14.12 6.66
CA ILE A 103 -3.39 -13.87 7.98
C ILE A 103 -3.01 -12.46 8.48
N PHE A 104 -1.75 -12.07 8.33
CA PHE A 104 -1.29 -10.73 8.69
C PHE A 104 -2.04 -9.64 7.91
N LEU A 105 -2.20 -9.79 6.58
CA LEU A 105 -2.95 -8.82 5.78
C LEU A 105 -4.43 -8.72 6.19
N ILE A 106 -5.07 -9.84 6.51
CA ILE A 106 -6.46 -9.84 7.02
C ILE A 106 -6.53 -9.07 8.34
N ILE A 107 -5.63 -9.36 9.28
CA ILE A 107 -5.61 -8.69 10.60
C ILE A 107 -5.45 -7.19 10.42
N ILE A 108 -4.49 -6.74 9.61
CA ILE A 108 -4.27 -5.30 9.37
C ILE A 108 -5.47 -4.67 8.66
N ALA A 109 -6.01 -5.31 7.63
CA ALA A 109 -7.17 -4.79 6.92
C ALA A 109 -8.38 -4.64 7.85
N THR A 110 -8.70 -5.67 8.64
CA THR A 110 -9.82 -5.63 9.57
C THR A 110 -9.60 -4.60 10.68
N MET A 111 -8.40 -4.54 11.26
CA MET A 111 -8.08 -3.57 12.31
C MET A 111 -8.19 -2.12 11.81
N MET A 112 -7.65 -1.83 10.62
CA MET A 112 -7.76 -0.50 10.02
C MET A 112 -9.19 -0.17 9.60
N SER A 113 -9.95 -1.14 9.08
CA SER A 113 -11.36 -0.93 8.75
C SER A 113 -12.19 -0.60 9.99
N LEU A 114 -11.99 -1.32 11.10
CA LEU A 114 -12.65 -1.02 12.37
C LEU A 114 -12.25 0.36 12.90
N LEU A 115 -10.99 0.75 12.76
CA LEU A 115 -10.52 2.08 13.12
C LEU A 115 -11.24 3.16 12.29
N TRP A 116 -11.33 3.02 10.97
CA TRP A 116 -12.06 3.98 10.13
C TRP A 116 -13.55 4.01 10.40
N LEU A 117 -14.18 2.86 10.63
CA LEU A 117 -15.58 2.78 11.01
C LEU A 117 -15.84 3.41 12.39
N SER A 118 -14.89 3.35 13.32
CA SER A 118 -15.01 4.03 14.62
C SER A 118 -15.01 5.55 14.52
N ILE A 119 -14.49 6.12 13.43
CA ILE A 119 -14.54 7.55 13.13
C ILE A 119 -15.84 7.91 12.40
N ILE A 120 -16.29 7.04 11.49
CA ILE A 120 -17.45 7.32 10.62
C ILE A 120 -18.78 7.08 11.33
N ILE A 121 -18.92 5.97 12.06
CA ILE A 121 -20.21 5.52 12.59
C ILE A 121 -20.73 6.40 13.73
N PRO A 122 -19.95 6.79 14.76
CA PRO A 122 -20.51 7.52 15.90
C PRO A 122 -21.20 8.84 15.53
N PRO A 123 -20.64 9.71 14.67
CA PRO A 123 -21.31 10.94 14.22
C PRO A 123 -22.65 10.70 13.50
N MET A 124 -22.82 9.52 12.88
CA MET A 124 -24.07 9.13 12.23
C MET A 124 -25.14 8.69 13.23
N LEU A 125 -24.74 8.19 14.40
CA LEU A 125 -25.64 7.72 15.46
C LEU A 125 -26.04 8.82 16.43
N ASP A 126 -25.13 9.76 16.73
CA ASP A 126 -25.37 10.84 17.70
C ASP A 126 -25.96 12.11 17.07
N GLY A 127 -26.07 12.16 15.74
CA GLY A 127 -26.67 13.28 15.01
C GLY A 127 -25.77 14.52 14.89
N SER A 128 -24.49 14.41 15.25
CA SER A 128 -23.51 15.49 15.04
C SER A 128 -23.16 15.70 13.56
N PHE A 129 -23.44 14.69 12.70
CA PHE A 129 -23.25 14.60 11.24
C PHE A 129 -21.82 14.86 10.70
N TYR A 130 -20.98 15.60 11.41
CA TYR A 130 -19.65 16.02 10.99
C TYR A 130 -18.58 15.57 11.99
N PRO A 131 -17.79 14.50 11.67
CA PRO A 131 -16.66 14.10 12.48
C PRO A 131 -15.60 15.22 12.57
N LYS A 132 -14.85 15.27 13.68
CA LYS A 132 -13.75 16.24 13.85
C LYS A 132 -12.65 16.06 12.80
N GLU A 133 -12.49 14.82 12.35
CA GLU A 133 -11.53 14.36 11.34
C GLU A 133 -11.87 14.87 9.93
N LEU A 134 -13.05 15.46 9.73
CA LEU A 134 -13.44 16.09 8.48
C LEU A 134 -12.56 17.32 8.18
N HIS A 135 -12.07 18.01 9.21
CA HIS A 135 -11.28 19.23 9.11
C HIS A 135 -11.90 20.26 8.13
N HIS A 136 -11.21 20.58 7.03
CA HIS A 136 -11.65 21.51 5.99
C HIS A 136 -12.10 20.79 4.72
N TYR A 137 -12.12 19.45 4.72
CA TYR A 137 -12.59 18.66 3.59
C TYR A 137 -14.12 18.59 3.58
N SER A 138 -14.69 18.36 2.40
CA SER A 138 -16.13 18.11 2.25
C SER A 138 -16.51 16.66 2.58
N THR A 139 -15.53 15.75 2.69
CA THR A 139 -15.74 14.34 3.03
C THR A 139 -14.47 13.69 3.61
N LEU A 140 -14.61 12.48 4.14
CA LEU A 140 -13.53 11.66 4.67
C LEU A 140 -12.82 10.87 3.56
N ILE A 141 -12.01 11.57 2.77
CA ILE A 141 -11.38 11.02 1.55
C ILE A 141 -10.48 9.82 1.84
N VAL A 142 -9.65 9.90 2.87
CA VAL A 142 -8.71 8.82 3.25
C VAL A 142 -9.48 7.56 3.63
N GLN A 143 -10.45 7.70 4.52
CA GLN A 143 -11.27 6.61 5.02
C GLN A 143 -12.13 6.00 3.91
N GLY A 144 -12.69 6.84 3.03
CA GLY A 144 -13.49 6.40 1.89
C GLY A 144 -12.70 5.53 0.92
N TYR A 145 -11.49 5.96 0.53
CA TYR A 145 -10.65 5.15 -0.36
C TYR A 145 -10.08 3.91 0.32
N ASP A 146 -9.70 3.98 1.59
CA ASP A 146 -9.22 2.82 2.35
C ASP A 146 -10.32 1.76 2.47
N LEU A 147 -11.52 2.13 2.93
CA LEU A 147 -12.64 1.20 3.09
C LEU A 147 -13.23 0.71 1.77
N GLY A 148 -13.19 1.55 0.73
CA GLY A 148 -13.77 1.22 -0.58
C GLY A 148 -12.84 0.40 -1.48
N ILE A 149 -11.52 0.52 -1.33
CA ILE A 149 -10.55 -0.01 -2.30
C ILE A 149 -9.41 -0.76 -1.62
N PHE A 150 -8.58 -0.06 -0.83
CA PHE A 150 -7.27 -0.58 -0.44
C PHE A 150 -7.30 -1.62 0.68
N LEU A 151 -8.17 -1.45 1.68
CA LEU A 151 -8.36 -2.44 2.74
C LEU A 151 -9.13 -3.67 2.25
N PRO A 152 -10.20 -3.55 1.44
CA PRO A 152 -10.82 -4.69 0.77
C PRO A 152 -9.82 -5.48 -0.07
N PHE A 153 -8.94 -4.81 -0.82
CA PHE A 153 -7.92 -5.48 -1.61
C PHE A 153 -6.96 -6.30 -0.73
N ALA A 154 -6.48 -5.77 0.40
CA ALA A 154 -5.67 -6.55 1.35
C ALA A 154 -6.44 -7.75 1.92
N PHE A 155 -7.68 -7.52 2.35
CA PHE A 155 -8.51 -8.55 2.95
C PHE A 155 -8.77 -9.70 1.96
N ILE A 156 -9.19 -9.40 0.73
CA ILE A 156 -9.42 -10.38 -0.33
C ILE A 156 -8.12 -11.12 -0.69
N SER A 157 -7.00 -10.40 -0.82
CA SER A 157 -5.68 -11.01 -1.05
C SER A 157 -5.30 -12.02 0.05
N GLY A 158 -5.63 -11.66 1.29
CA GLY A 158 -5.47 -12.54 2.44
C GLY A 158 -6.37 -13.77 2.37
N VAL A 159 -7.67 -13.60 2.13
CA VAL A 159 -8.63 -14.71 2.01
C VAL A 159 -8.20 -15.69 0.93
N LEU A 160 -7.83 -15.19 -0.26
CA LEU A 160 -7.32 -15.99 -1.36
C LEU A 160 -6.08 -16.81 -0.96
N GLY A 161 -5.17 -16.23 -0.17
CA GLY A 161 -3.97 -16.94 0.27
C GLY A 161 -4.22 -17.96 1.38
N ILE A 162 -5.23 -17.76 2.23
CA ILE A 162 -5.72 -18.80 3.14
C ILE A 162 -6.28 -19.98 2.35
N GLN A 163 -7.05 -19.69 1.29
CA GLN A 163 -7.62 -20.68 0.37
C GLN A 163 -6.59 -21.30 -0.59
N ARG A 164 -5.34 -20.83 -0.57
CA ARG A 164 -4.24 -21.26 -1.47
C ARG A 164 -4.55 -21.08 -2.96
N ASN A 165 -5.38 -20.10 -3.29
CA ASN A 165 -5.72 -19.72 -4.65
C ASN A 165 -4.48 -19.16 -5.39
N GLU A 166 -4.36 -19.37 -6.71
CA GLU A 166 -3.24 -18.83 -7.52
C GLU A 166 -3.09 -17.31 -7.46
N TYR A 167 -4.19 -16.54 -7.42
CA TYR A 167 -4.15 -15.08 -7.37
C TYR A 167 -3.39 -14.55 -6.15
N ALA A 168 -3.41 -15.28 -5.03
CA ALA A 168 -2.74 -14.87 -3.80
C ALA A 168 -1.22 -14.76 -3.95
N TYR A 169 -0.62 -15.54 -4.85
CA TYR A 169 0.83 -15.57 -5.08
C TYR A 169 1.34 -14.33 -5.84
N VAL A 170 0.42 -13.55 -6.42
CA VAL A 170 0.70 -12.21 -6.97
C VAL A 170 0.24 -11.14 -5.99
N PHE A 171 -1.00 -11.22 -5.49
CA PHE A 171 -1.58 -10.12 -4.71
C PHE A 171 -0.99 -9.95 -3.31
N VAL A 172 -0.68 -11.03 -2.59
CA VAL A 172 -0.05 -10.95 -1.26
C VAL A 172 1.33 -10.28 -1.32
N PRO A 173 2.29 -10.73 -2.17
CA PRO A 173 3.57 -10.03 -2.28
C PRO A 173 3.44 -8.61 -2.82
N THR A 174 2.52 -8.37 -3.77
CA THR A 174 2.22 -7.01 -4.27
C THR A 174 1.79 -6.09 -3.13
N TYR A 175 0.83 -6.52 -2.31
CA TYR A 175 0.34 -5.73 -1.18
C TYR A 175 1.41 -5.54 -0.10
N LEU A 176 2.24 -6.55 0.17
CA LEU A 176 3.33 -6.41 1.14
C LEU A 176 4.34 -5.34 0.73
N ILE A 177 4.72 -5.27 -0.56
CA ILE A 177 5.63 -4.24 -1.05
C ILE A 177 4.97 -2.86 -0.97
N PHE A 178 3.72 -2.76 -1.41
CA PHE A 178 2.91 -1.54 -1.26
C PHE A 178 2.88 -1.06 0.21
N LEU A 179 2.55 -1.97 1.11
CA LEU A 179 2.43 -1.71 2.55
C LEU A 179 3.76 -1.27 3.15
N ILE A 180 4.88 -1.87 2.77
CA ILE A 180 6.21 -1.46 3.26
C ILE A 180 6.51 -0.02 2.85
N ILE A 181 6.35 0.33 1.57
CA ILE A 181 6.64 1.69 1.08
C ILE A 181 5.70 2.70 1.76
N LEU A 182 4.40 2.36 1.85
CA LEU A 182 3.42 3.17 2.55
C LEU A 182 3.79 3.39 4.02
N MET A 183 4.15 2.32 4.74
CA MET A 183 4.50 2.42 6.15
C MET A 183 5.79 3.22 6.37
N VAL A 184 6.80 3.12 5.49
CA VAL A 184 7.97 4.00 5.52
C VAL A 184 7.57 5.47 5.36
N ALA A 185 6.66 5.77 4.43
CA ALA A 185 6.12 7.12 4.24
C ALA A 185 5.37 7.61 5.48
N LEU A 186 4.56 6.74 6.11
CA LEU A 186 3.83 7.08 7.34
C LEU A 186 4.75 7.28 8.53
N VAL A 187 5.81 6.47 8.69
CA VAL A 187 6.84 6.71 9.72
C VAL A 187 7.48 8.08 9.53
N SER A 188 7.85 8.44 8.29
CA SER A 188 8.38 9.78 7.99
C SER A 188 7.41 10.89 8.40
N LYS A 189 6.11 10.76 8.05
CA LYS A 189 5.07 11.71 8.47
C LYS A 189 4.99 11.86 9.98
N ILE A 190 4.97 10.75 10.71
CA ILE A 190 4.86 10.73 12.17
C ILE A 190 6.05 11.42 12.81
N VAL A 191 7.26 11.17 12.32
CA VAL A 191 8.48 11.82 12.84
C VAL A 191 8.42 13.34 12.63
N PHE A 192 7.99 13.77 11.44
CA PHE A 192 7.84 15.19 11.15
C PHE A 192 6.73 15.85 12.00
N MET A 193 5.61 15.15 12.22
CA MET A 193 4.54 15.61 13.12
C MET A 193 5.03 15.73 14.57
N ALA A 194 5.78 14.76 15.07
CA ALA A 194 6.36 14.81 16.40
C ALA A 194 7.32 16.00 16.56
N HIS A 195 8.08 16.33 15.51
CA HIS A 195 9.02 17.46 15.53
C HIS A 195 8.32 18.83 15.65
N ILE A 196 7.09 18.95 15.15
CA ILE A 196 6.28 20.16 15.27
C ILE A 196 5.36 20.16 16.50
N GLY A 197 5.51 19.18 17.41
CA GLY A 197 4.80 19.10 18.69
C GLY A 197 3.41 18.46 18.63
N GLU A 198 3.04 17.80 17.53
CA GLU A 198 1.76 17.09 17.42
C GLU A 198 1.74 15.82 18.29
N ASN A 199 0.56 15.46 18.80
CA ASN A 199 0.40 14.21 19.52
C ASN A 199 0.39 13.02 18.55
N VAL A 200 1.45 12.22 18.60
CA VAL A 200 1.65 11.06 17.73
C VAL A 200 1.43 9.71 18.43
N ILE A 201 1.06 9.73 19.71
CA ILE A 201 0.78 8.51 20.49
C ILE A 201 -0.70 8.13 20.27
N PRO A 202 -1.00 6.85 19.96
CA PRO A 202 -0.13 5.67 19.96
C PRO A 202 0.51 5.32 18.60
N VAL A 203 0.23 6.10 17.55
CA VAL A 203 0.56 5.79 16.14
C VAL A 203 2.06 5.61 15.92
N ILE A 204 2.91 6.33 16.66
CA ILE A 204 4.38 6.21 16.63
C ILE A 204 4.90 4.81 16.96
N PHE A 205 4.14 3.99 17.69
CA PHE A 205 4.51 2.59 17.97
C PHE A 205 3.85 1.62 16.99
N ILE A 206 2.59 1.88 16.63
CA ILE A 206 1.79 0.99 15.79
C ILE A 206 2.39 0.91 14.39
N ILE A 207 2.68 2.04 13.77
CA ILE A 207 3.10 2.10 12.36
C ILE A 207 4.48 1.45 12.12
N PRO A 208 5.54 1.74 12.91
CA PRO A 208 6.79 1.00 12.81
C PRO A 208 6.66 -0.50 13.07
N THR A 209 5.76 -0.91 13.98
CA THR A 209 5.53 -2.34 14.25
C THR A 209 4.95 -3.05 13.03
N ILE A 210 3.95 -2.44 12.37
CA ILE A 210 3.38 -2.95 11.12
C ILE A 210 4.46 -3.02 10.03
N LEU A 211 5.30 -1.99 9.92
CA LEU A 211 6.43 -1.97 8.97
C LEU A 211 7.37 -3.16 9.19
N VAL A 212 7.81 -3.40 10.43
CA VAL A 212 8.75 -4.49 10.74
C VAL A 212 8.14 -5.85 10.41
N ILE A 213 6.87 -6.07 10.75
CA ILE A 213 6.17 -7.32 10.45
C ILE A 213 5.98 -7.50 8.93
N ALA A 214 5.64 -6.43 8.21
CA ALA A 214 5.52 -6.45 6.75
C ALA A 214 6.86 -6.78 6.07
N ILE A 215 7.96 -6.16 6.52
CA ILE A 215 9.33 -6.48 6.05
C ILE A 215 9.66 -7.95 6.32
N PHE A 216 9.37 -8.45 7.52
CA PHE A 216 9.61 -9.85 7.87
C PHE A 216 8.89 -10.81 6.92
N PHE A 217 7.60 -10.58 6.67
CA PHE A 217 6.83 -11.40 5.76
C PHE A 217 7.30 -11.26 4.31
N ALA A 218 7.59 -10.04 3.84
CA ALA A 218 8.15 -9.83 2.50
C ALA A 218 9.46 -10.59 2.32
N ILE A 219 10.42 -10.48 3.25
CA ILE A 219 11.68 -11.23 3.17
C ILE A 219 11.42 -12.74 3.09
N LYS A 220 10.52 -13.27 3.94
CA LYS A 220 10.20 -14.71 3.92
C LYS A 220 9.53 -15.14 2.61
N VAL A 221 8.59 -14.34 2.10
CA VAL A 221 7.87 -14.60 0.84
C VAL A 221 8.85 -14.59 -0.33
N PHE A 222 9.66 -13.53 -0.47
CA PHE A 222 10.60 -13.37 -1.59
C PHE A 222 11.79 -14.35 -1.54
N ARG A 223 12.23 -14.78 -0.35
CA ARG A 223 13.20 -15.89 -0.23
C ARG A 223 12.62 -17.24 -0.66
N GLY A 224 11.30 -17.41 -0.57
CA GLY A 224 10.59 -18.60 -1.00
C GLY A 224 10.36 -18.71 -2.51
N ILE A 225 10.68 -17.67 -3.30
CA ILE A 225 10.54 -17.67 -4.76
C ILE A 225 11.83 -18.22 -5.39
N LYS A 226 11.68 -19.30 -6.17
CA LYS A 226 12.78 -19.92 -6.93
C LYS A 226 13.35 -18.96 -7.97
N THR A 227 14.67 -18.91 -8.09
CA THR A 227 15.38 -18.11 -9.10
C THR A 227 15.39 -18.87 -10.42
N LYS A 228 14.33 -18.71 -11.22
CA LYS A 228 14.24 -19.18 -12.61
C LYS A 228 13.72 -18.01 -13.45
N ALA A 229 14.07 -17.97 -14.74
CA ALA A 229 13.51 -16.99 -15.66
C ALA A 229 11.99 -17.20 -15.76
N TYR A 230 11.24 -16.10 -15.67
CA TYR A 230 9.77 -16.06 -15.75
C TYR A 230 9.40 -15.45 -17.10
N LEU A 231 9.07 -16.30 -18.07
CA LEU A 231 8.87 -15.94 -19.48
C LEU A 231 7.50 -15.32 -19.73
#